data_AF-A0A417YE93-F1
#
_entry.id   AF-A0A417YE93-F1
#
_cell.length_a   1.000
_cell.length_b   1.000
_cell.length_c   1.000
_cell.angle_alpha   90.00
_cell.angle_beta   90.00
_cell.angle_gamma   90.00
#
_symmetry.space_group_name_H-M   'P 1'
#
loop_
_entity.id
_entity.type
_entity.pdbx_description
1 polymer ?
#
loop_
_entity_poly.entity_id
_entity_poly.type
_entity_poly.pdbx_seq_one_letter_code
_entity_poly.pdbx_strand_id
1 'polypeptide(L)' 'MLALDHLIIAANDPEKAAQQFAQKYGVKVIQGGEHHNWGTYNYLSYF' A
#
# COMPACT_ATOMS: atom_id res chain seq x y z
N MET A 1 -23.62 -5.50 6.87
CA MET A 1 -22.77 -5.48 8.08
C MET A 1 -21.54 -4.66 7.74
N LEU A 2 -21.13 -3.71 8.59
CA LEU A 2 -19.94 -2.89 8.36
C LEU A 2 -18.71 -3.61 8.94
N ALA A 3 -17.59 -3.55 8.23
CA ALA A 3 -16.32 -4.15 8.63
C ALA A 3 -15.15 -3.25 8.17
N LEU A 4 -13.96 -3.50 8.73
CA LEU A 4 -12.74 -2.87 8.25
C LEU A 4 -12.36 -3.48 6.90
N ASP A 5 -12.17 -2.62 5.90
CA ASP A 5 -11.81 -3.05 4.54
C ASP A 5 -10.29 -2.91 4.31
N HIS A 6 -9.74 -1.70 4.44
CA HIS A 6 -8.32 -1.46 4.28
C HIS A 6 -7.83 -0.26 5.10
N LEU A 7 -6.50 -0.18 5.28
CA LEU A 7 -5.80 0.96 5.89
C LEU A 7 -4.90 1.61 4.84
N ILE A 8 -4.84 2.94 4.85
CA ILE A 8 -3.96 3.72 3.96
C ILE A 8 -2.81 4.28 4.79
N ILE A 9 -1.58 3.98 4.36
CA ILE A 9 -0.36 4.60 4.89
C ILE A 9 0.17 5.55 3.82
N ALA A 10 0.05 6.85 4.04
CA ALA A 10 0.58 7.85 3.13
C ALA A 10 2.11 7.90 3.22
N ALA A 11 2.78 7.89 2.06
CA ALA A 11 4.22 7.94 1.95
C ALA A 11 4.63 8.80 0.76
N ASN A 12 5.79 9.47 0.86
CA ASN A 12 6.35 10.24 -0.26
C ASN A 12 6.84 9.34 -1.40
N ASP A 13 7.26 8.12 -1.05
CA ASP A 13 7.67 7.06 -1.98
C ASP A 13 6.96 5.76 -1.56
N PRO A 14 5.73 5.54 -2.08
CA PRO A 14 4.92 4.34 -1.78
C PRO A 14 5.65 3.02 -2.04
N GLU A 15 6.48 2.93 -3.08
CA GLU A 15 7.24 1.70 -3.39
C GLU A 15 8.23 1.40 -2.28
N LYS A 16 9.10 2.37 -1.95
CA LYS A 16 10.09 2.20 -0.90
C LYS A 16 9.45 1.91 0.45
N ALA A 17 8.38 2.62 0.79
CA ALA A 17 7.65 2.42 2.04
C ALA A 17 7.04 1.01 2.12
N ALA A 18 6.46 0.51 1.02
CA ALA A 18 5.91 -0.85 0.97
C ALA A 18 6.99 -1.91 1.15
N GLN A 19 8.15 -1.77 0.49
CA GLN A 19 9.26 -2.71 0.64
C GLN A 19 9.81 -2.72 2.08
N GLN A 20 9.95 -1.55 2.71
CA GLN A 20 10.36 -1.44 4.11
C GLN A 20 9.33 -2.09 5.05
N PHE A 21 8.04 -1.88 4.78
CA PHE A 21 6.96 -2.50 5.54
C PHE A 21 6.98 -4.04 5.40
N ALA A 22 7.16 -4.54 4.18
CA ALA A 22 7.31 -5.96 3.88
C ALA A 22 8.48 -6.59 4.65
N GLN A 23 9.65 -5.96 4.60
CA GLN A 23 10.85 -6.42 5.32
C GLN A 23 10.65 -6.42 6.83
N LYS A 24 10.01 -5.37 7.38
CA LYS A 24 9.83 -5.21 8.82
C LYS A 24 8.83 -6.20 9.41
N TYR A 25 7.74 -6.48 8.68
CA TYR A 25 6.62 -7.28 9.20
C TYR A 25 6.49 -8.67 8.57
N GLY A 26 7.37 -9.01 7.62
CA GLY A 26 7.35 -10.32 6.94
C GLY A 26 6.14 -10.53 6.04
N VAL A 27 5.59 -9.44 5.47
CA VAL A 27 4.39 -9.47 4.63
C VAL A 27 4.75 -9.38 3.16
N LYS A 28 3.86 -9.85 2.28
CA LYS A 28 4.02 -9.68 0.83
C LYS A 28 3.38 -8.37 0.41
N VAL A 29 4.13 -7.56 -0.33
CA VAL A 29 3.63 -6.38 -1.01
C VAL A 29 3.64 -6.58 -2.52
N ILE A 30 2.63 -6.05 -3.20
CA ILE A 30 2.53 -6.03 -4.65
C ILE A 30 2.25 -4.62 -5.14
N GLN A 31 2.67 -4.30 -6.36
CA GLN A 31 2.27 -3.05 -7.00
C GLN A 31 0.75 -3.03 -7.17
N GLY A 32 0.13 -1.91 -6.82
CA GLY A 32 -1.29 -1.69 -6.98
C GLY A 32 -1.59 -0.93 -8.27
N GLY A 33 -2.42 0.11 -8.15
CA GLY A 33 -2.88 0.93 -9.27
C GLY A 33 -2.32 2.35 -9.27
N GLU A 34 -2.48 3.02 -10.41
CA GLU A 34 -2.21 4.44 -10.59
C GLU A 34 -3.52 5.21 -10.75
N HIS A 35 -3.77 6.15 -9.85
CA HIS A 35 -4.95 7.00 -9.85
C HIS A 35 -4.62 8.33 -10.55
N HIS A 36 -4.66 8.31 -11.88
CA HIS A 36 -4.24 9.41 -12.75
C HIS A 36 -4.91 10.75 -12.43
N ASN A 37 -6.22 10.74 -12.12
CA ASN A 37 -6.97 11.95 -11.77
C ASN A 37 -6.47 12.63 -10.48
N TRP A 38 -5.70 11.92 -9.66
CA TRP A 38 -5.24 12.37 -8.35
C TRP A 38 -3.70 12.43 -8.25
N GLY A 39 -2.98 11.98 -9.28
CA GLY A 39 -1.51 11.94 -9.27
C GLY A 39 -0.94 11.02 -8.19
N THR A 40 -1.65 9.95 -7.81
CA THR A 40 -1.20 8.98 -6.80
C THR A 40 -1.04 7.59 -7.37
N TYR A 41 -0.18 6.79 -6.74
CA TYR A 41 -0.04 5.36 -6.99
C TYR A 41 0.10 4.64 -5.65
N ASN A 42 -0.15 3.34 -5.62
CA ASN A 42 -0.08 2.56 -4.38
C ASN A 42 0.59 1.19 -4.55
N TYR A 43 0.90 0.61 -3.40
CA TYR A 43 1.30 -0.77 -3.22
C TYR A 43 0.36 -1.39 -2.19
N LEU A 44 0.05 -2.67 -2.36
CA LEU A 44 -0.96 -3.39 -1.60
C LEU A 44 -0.32 -4.56 -0.84
N SER A 45 -0.82 -4.82 0.36
CA SER A 45 -0.53 -6.02 1.14
C SER A 45 -1.86 -6.62 1.58
N TYR A 46 -2.09 -7.89 1.25
CA TYR A 46 -3.28 -8.63 1.67
C TYR A 46 -2.99 -9.46 2.92
N PHE A 47 -3.97 -9.55 3.81
CA PHE A 47 -3.92 -10.26 5.09
C PHE A 47 -5.12 -11.20 5.21
#